data_AF-A0A8S0H5F5-F1
#
_entry.id   AF-A0A8S0H5F5-F1
#
_cell.length_a   1.000
_cell.length_b   1.000
_cell.length_c   1.000
_cell.angle_alpha   90.00
_cell.angle_beta   90.00
_cell.angle_gamma   90.00
#
_symmetry.space_group_name_H-M   'P 1'
#
loop_
_entity.id
_entity.type
_entity.pdbx_description
1 polymer ?
#
loop_
_entity_poly.entity_id
_entity_poly.type
_entity_poly.pdbx_seq_one_letter_code
_entity_poly.pdbx_strand_id
1 'polypeptide(L)'
;MADDTDWQWYQDSAFMSRLGSTLKPSQVRAGDYVAIYYAGGHGVVWDFPDNQELQALSREIYEQGGYVSSVCHGAVGLLNIKLGDGRLLIAGKQVTGFSNEEEKLAELDQYVPYLTETELVKRGALYQKAAAPWAPFAVEDQRVITGQNPASGGPVADLLLAHLNK
;
A
#
# COMPACT_ATOMS: atom_id res chain seq x y z
N MET A 1 19.76 4.77 9.89
CA MET A 1 19.67 3.99 11.14
C MET A 1 18.22 4.03 11.57
N ALA A 2 17.71 2.91 12.07
CA ALA A 2 16.38 2.86 12.69
C ALA A 2 16.28 3.90 13.82
N ASP A 3 15.14 4.56 13.96
CA ASP A 3 14.92 5.56 14.99
C ASP A 3 14.58 4.94 16.36
N ASP A 4 14.42 5.75 17.40
CA ASP A 4 14.10 5.26 18.75
C ASP A 4 12.74 4.55 18.80
N THR A 5 11.79 4.96 17.95
CA THR A 5 10.46 4.35 17.85
C THR A 5 10.54 2.96 17.23
N ASP A 6 11.35 2.81 16.18
CA ASP A 6 11.62 1.51 15.57
C ASP A 6 12.22 0.54 16.60
N TRP A 7 13.20 0.99 17.38
CA TRP A 7 13.80 0.16 18.43
C TRP A 7 12.83 -0.17 19.55
N GLN A 8 11.97 0.77 19.94
CA GLN A 8 10.91 0.53 20.93
C GLN A 8 10.01 -0.63 20.48
N TRP A 9 9.52 -0.61 19.24
CA TRP A 9 8.66 -1.68 18.72
C TRP A 9 9.41 -3.00 18.50
N TYR A 10 10.65 -2.93 18.01
CA TYR A 10 11.46 -4.13 17.78
C TYR A 10 11.78 -4.88 19.08
N GLN A 11 11.91 -4.15 20.20
CA GLN A 11 12.17 -4.74 21.52
C GLN A 11 10.89 -5.15 22.26
N ASP A 12 9.71 -4.76 21.78
CA ASP A 12 8.43 -5.19 22.34
C ASP A 12 8.12 -6.65 21.95
N SER A 13 8.33 -7.56 22.90
CA SER A 13 8.06 -8.99 22.72
C SER A 13 6.62 -9.33 22.35
N ALA A 14 5.63 -8.56 22.83
CA ALA A 14 4.23 -8.79 22.52
C ALA A 14 3.92 -8.37 21.08
N PHE A 15 4.48 -7.24 20.63
CA PHE A 15 4.41 -6.82 19.23
C PHE A 15 5.10 -7.83 18.30
N MET A 16 6.35 -8.21 18.60
CA MET A 16 7.11 -9.14 17.77
C MET A 16 6.48 -10.53 17.69
N SER A 17 5.84 -10.99 18.77
CA SER A 17 5.09 -12.26 18.76
C SER A 17 3.95 -12.25 17.74
N ARG A 18 3.29 -11.10 17.51
CA ARG A 18 2.25 -10.97 16.49
C ARG A 18 2.81 -11.08 15.07
N LEU A 19 4.02 -10.57 14.83
CA LEU A 19 4.71 -10.72 13.54
C LEU A 19 5.14 -12.16 13.27
N GLY A 20 5.44 -12.94 14.31
CA GLY A 20 5.77 -14.37 14.19
C GLY A 20 4.58 -15.31 14.04
N SER A 21 3.34 -14.81 14.17
CA SER A 21 2.11 -15.62 14.13
C SER A 21 0.99 -14.87 13.42
N THR A 22 1.28 -14.38 12.21
CA THR A 22 0.33 -13.62 11.41
C THR A 22 -0.84 -14.48 10.92
N LEU A 23 -1.99 -13.84 10.74
CA LEU A 23 -3.14 -14.46 10.09
C LEU A 23 -2.91 -14.59 8.59
N LYS A 24 -3.40 -15.69 8.02
CA LYS A 24 -3.60 -15.79 6.57
C LYS A 24 -4.82 -14.96 6.15
N PRO A 25 -4.89 -14.47 4.90
CA PRO A 25 -6.05 -13.71 4.44
C PRO A 25 -7.38 -14.45 4.65
N SER A 26 -7.45 -15.77 4.39
CA SER A 26 -8.62 -16.61 4.66
C SER A 26 -9.08 -16.68 6.13
N GLN A 27 -8.28 -16.22 7.09
CA GLN A 27 -8.63 -16.17 8.51
C GLN A 27 -9.15 -14.78 8.93
N VAL A 28 -9.11 -13.81 8.03
CA VAL A 28 -9.51 -12.42 8.27
C VAL A 28 -10.94 -12.21 7.80
N ARG A 29 -11.76 -11.49 8.58
CA ARG A 29 -13.11 -11.08 8.18
C ARG A 29 -13.09 -9.59 7.88
N ALA A 30 -13.43 -9.20 6.65
CA ALA A 30 -13.39 -7.80 6.23
C ALA A 30 -14.23 -6.86 7.12
N GLY A 31 -15.40 -7.33 7.60
CA GLY A 31 -16.28 -6.55 8.48
C GLY A 31 -15.68 -6.17 9.84
N ASP A 32 -14.57 -6.77 10.25
CA ASP A 32 -13.86 -6.41 11.49
C ASP A 32 -12.91 -5.20 11.29
N TYR A 33 -12.74 -4.71 10.06
CA TYR A 33 -11.75 -3.69 9.71
C TYR A 33 -12.37 -2.51 8.95
N VAL A 34 -11.97 -1.31 9.35
CA VAL A 34 -12.31 -0.06 8.66
C VAL A 34 -11.31 0.31 7.56
N ALA A 35 -10.15 -0.34 7.55
CA ALA A 35 -9.11 -0.11 6.56
C ALA A 35 -8.22 -1.35 6.37
N ILE A 36 -7.63 -1.47 5.18
CA ILE A 36 -6.51 -2.37 4.90
C ILE A 36 -5.27 -1.53 4.52
N TYR A 37 -4.11 -1.96 5.01
CA TYR A 37 -2.82 -1.30 4.77
C TYR A 37 -1.83 -2.28 4.13
N TYR A 38 -1.46 -2.00 2.88
CA TYR A 38 -0.42 -2.73 2.15
C TYR A 38 0.95 -2.10 2.44
N ALA A 39 1.69 -2.74 3.34
CA ALA A 39 3.10 -2.42 3.57
C ALA A 39 3.93 -2.67 2.30
N GLY A 40 5.04 -1.94 2.18
CA GLY A 40 5.94 -2.02 1.03
C GLY A 40 7.13 -2.97 1.23
N GLY A 41 8.22 -2.64 0.53
CA GLY A 41 9.42 -3.49 0.41
C GLY A 41 9.38 -4.34 -0.85
N HIS A 42 10.52 -4.54 -1.51
CA HIS A 42 10.58 -5.16 -2.84
C HIS A 42 9.93 -6.53 -2.94
N GLY A 43 9.93 -7.34 -1.87
CA GLY A 43 9.36 -8.69 -1.88
C GLY A 43 7.91 -8.76 -2.37
N VAL A 44 7.14 -7.69 -2.15
CA VAL A 44 5.71 -7.65 -2.48
C VAL A 44 5.42 -7.68 -3.99
N VAL A 45 6.41 -7.40 -4.85
CA VAL A 45 6.24 -7.43 -6.31
C VAL A 45 6.09 -8.86 -6.85
N TRP A 46 6.36 -9.89 -6.05
CA TRP A 46 6.22 -11.28 -6.46
C TRP A 46 4.95 -11.97 -5.96
N ASP A 47 4.31 -11.47 -4.90
CA ASP A 47 3.20 -12.17 -4.24
C ASP A 47 1.91 -11.34 -4.09
N PHE A 48 1.98 -10.00 -4.02
CA PHE A 48 0.78 -9.18 -3.80
C PHE A 48 -0.16 -9.08 -5.01
N PRO A 49 0.32 -8.80 -6.25
CA PRO A 49 -0.58 -8.47 -7.36
C PRO A 49 -1.60 -9.57 -7.67
N ASP A 50 -1.21 -10.83 -7.51
CA ASP A 50 -2.01 -11.99 -7.91
C ASP A 50 -2.65 -12.71 -6.72
N ASN A 51 -2.52 -12.19 -5.50
CA ASN A 51 -3.15 -12.76 -4.31
C ASN A 51 -4.66 -12.47 -4.30
N GLN A 52 -5.45 -13.44 -4.74
CA GLN A 52 -6.91 -13.33 -4.85
C GLN A 52 -7.62 -13.13 -3.51
N GLU A 53 -7.10 -13.70 -2.41
CA GLU A 53 -7.71 -13.54 -1.09
C GLU A 53 -7.56 -12.09 -0.58
N LEU A 54 -6.37 -11.50 -0.77
CA LEU A 54 -6.13 -10.09 -0.45
C LEU A 54 -6.95 -9.15 -1.35
N GLN A 55 -7.08 -9.47 -2.64
CA GLN A 55 -7.95 -8.68 -3.54
C GLN A 55 -9.41 -8.71 -3.08
N ALA A 56 -9.91 -9.89 -2.68
CA ALA A 56 -11.28 -10.05 -2.20
C ALA A 56 -11.52 -9.27 -0.90
N LEU A 57 -10.60 -9.37 0.07
CA LEU A 57 -10.67 -8.60 1.32
C LEU A 57 -10.67 -7.09 1.06
N SER A 58 -9.78 -6.61 0.20
CA SER A 58 -9.69 -5.18 -0.13
C SER A 58 -10.94 -4.66 -0.83
N ARG A 59 -11.50 -5.44 -1.78
CA ARG A 59 -12.77 -5.10 -2.41
C ARG A 59 -13.88 -4.99 -1.37
N GLU A 60 -14.03 -5.99 -0.51
CA GLU A 60 -15.08 -6.03 0.51
C GLU A 60 -14.96 -4.85 1.49
N ILE A 61 -13.74 -4.58 2.01
CA ILE A 61 -13.46 -3.44 2.88
C ILE A 61 -13.79 -2.12 2.18
N TYR A 62 -13.44 -1.95 0.92
CA TYR A 62 -13.72 -0.72 0.19
C TYR A 62 -15.21 -0.50 -0.09
N GLU A 63 -15.92 -1.57 -0.49
CA GLU A 63 -17.34 -1.53 -0.85
C GLU A 63 -18.25 -1.36 0.37
N GLN A 64 -17.83 -1.83 1.55
CA GLN A 64 -18.52 -1.52 2.83
C GLN A 64 -18.22 -0.10 3.37
N GLY A 65 -17.47 0.72 2.62
CA GLY A 65 -17.18 2.11 2.96
C GLY A 65 -15.86 2.35 3.71
N GLY A 66 -15.03 1.32 3.85
CA GLY A 66 -13.69 1.41 4.43
C GLY A 66 -12.63 1.97 3.46
N TYR A 67 -11.39 1.96 3.93
CA TYR A 67 -10.23 2.52 3.25
C TYR A 67 -9.27 1.44 2.74
N VAL A 68 -8.70 1.67 1.56
CA VAL A 68 -7.62 0.85 1.03
C VAL A 68 -6.37 1.71 0.95
N SER A 69 -5.33 1.31 1.66
CA SER A 69 -4.11 2.10 1.77
C SER A 69 -2.86 1.31 1.43
N SER A 70 -1.83 2.01 0.95
CA SER A 70 -0.54 1.39 0.64
C SER A 70 0.62 2.36 0.75
N VAL A 71 1.84 1.85 0.88
CA VAL A 71 3.07 2.65 0.80
C VAL A 71 4.13 1.96 -0.06
N CYS A 72 4.96 2.74 -0.75
CA CYS A 72 6.12 2.23 -1.50
C CYS A 72 5.68 1.19 -2.56
N HIS A 73 6.35 0.04 -2.64
CA HIS A 73 5.93 -1.08 -3.49
C HIS A 73 4.62 -1.72 -3.06
N GLY A 74 4.10 -1.47 -1.85
CA GLY A 74 2.81 -2.00 -1.41
C GLY A 74 1.66 -1.61 -2.34
N ALA A 75 1.82 -0.51 -3.10
CA ALA A 75 0.90 -0.10 -4.14
C ALA A 75 0.66 -1.17 -5.22
N VAL A 76 1.60 -2.12 -5.42
CA VAL A 76 1.42 -3.22 -6.38
C VAL A 76 0.31 -4.19 -5.96
N GLY A 77 -0.05 -4.24 -4.67
CA GLY A 77 -1.21 -5.00 -4.19
C GLY A 77 -2.55 -4.44 -4.66
N LEU A 78 -2.57 -3.20 -5.14
CA LEU A 78 -3.79 -2.54 -5.62
C LEU A 78 -4.07 -2.81 -7.11
N LEU A 79 -3.07 -3.31 -7.84
CA LEU A 79 -3.06 -3.42 -9.29
C LEU A 79 -4.25 -4.21 -9.84
N ASN A 80 -4.62 -5.32 -9.21
CA ASN A 80 -5.60 -6.24 -9.77
C ASN A 80 -6.92 -6.29 -8.98
N ILE A 81 -7.12 -5.37 -8.02
CA ILE A 81 -8.37 -5.28 -7.26
C ILE A 81 -9.48 -4.77 -8.20
N LYS A 82 -10.48 -5.60 -8.45
CA LYS A 82 -11.69 -5.25 -9.21
C LYS A 82 -12.86 -5.04 -8.27
N LEU A 83 -13.65 -4.01 -8.51
CA LEU A 83 -14.92 -3.76 -7.82
C LEU A 83 -16.05 -4.62 -8.39
N GLY A 84 -17.22 -4.60 -7.74
CA GLY A 84 -18.40 -5.35 -8.14
C GLY A 84 -18.94 -4.98 -9.51
N ASP A 85 -18.62 -3.78 -10.01
CA ASP A 85 -18.93 -3.34 -11.38
C ASP A 85 -17.87 -3.77 -12.42
N GLY A 86 -16.84 -4.51 -11.99
CA GLY A 86 -15.76 -5.02 -12.83
C GLY A 86 -14.63 -4.04 -13.12
N ARG A 87 -14.73 -2.76 -12.72
CA ARG A 87 -13.65 -1.78 -12.88
C ARG A 87 -12.54 -2.03 -11.87
N LEU A 88 -11.31 -1.67 -12.24
CA LEU A 88 -10.19 -1.68 -11.30
C LEU A 88 -10.38 -0.59 -10.24
N LEU A 89 -10.07 -0.91 -8.98
CA LEU A 89 -10.16 0.02 -7.86
C LEU A 89 -9.42 1.34 -8.14
N ILE A 90 -8.23 1.26 -8.74
CA ILE A 90 -7.35 2.42 -8.97
C ILE A 90 -7.63 3.17 -10.28
N ALA A 91 -8.50 2.65 -11.15
CA ALA A 91 -8.74 3.27 -12.45
C ALA A 91 -9.39 4.66 -12.30
N GLY A 92 -8.75 5.68 -12.87
CA GLY A 92 -9.20 7.07 -12.82
C GLY A 92 -8.98 7.77 -11.47
N LYS A 93 -8.29 7.14 -10.51
CA LYS A 93 -7.97 7.73 -9.21
C LYS A 93 -6.55 8.25 -9.15
N GLN A 94 -6.33 9.31 -8.39
CA GLN A 94 -5.00 9.77 -8.04
C GLN A 94 -4.35 8.80 -7.06
N VAL A 95 -3.19 8.29 -7.44
CA VAL A 95 -2.40 7.36 -6.62
C VAL A 95 -0.92 7.70 -6.72
N THR A 96 -0.15 7.21 -5.77
CA THR A 96 1.31 7.17 -5.82
C THR A 96 1.80 5.79 -5.39
N GLY A 97 3.10 5.58 -5.44
CA GLY A 97 3.79 4.34 -5.12
C GLY A 97 5.26 4.53 -5.44
N PHE A 98 6.09 3.50 -5.26
CA PHE A 98 7.52 3.66 -5.53
C PHE A 98 7.77 4.08 -6.99
N SER A 99 8.46 5.21 -7.19
CA SER A 99 8.61 5.77 -8.52
C SER A 99 9.64 5.02 -9.36
N ASN A 100 9.50 5.09 -10.68
CA ASN A 100 10.48 4.53 -11.61
C ASN A 100 11.88 5.15 -11.40
N GLU A 101 11.92 6.42 -10.99
CA GLU A 101 13.17 7.13 -10.69
C GLU A 101 13.82 6.61 -9.42
N GLU A 102 13.05 6.41 -8.34
CA GLU A 102 13.55 5.82 -7.10
C GLU A 102 14.01 4.37 -7.30
N GLU A 103 13.32 3.58 -8.14
CA GLU A 103 13.74 2.22 -8.49
C GLU A 103 15.11 2.19 -9.19
N LYS A 104 15.32 3.11 -10.12
CA LYS A 104 16.60 3.27 -10.81
C LYS A 104 17.70 3.75 -9.86
N LEU A 105 17.40 4.68 -8.97
CA LEU A 105 18.34 5.18 -7.95
C LEU A 105 18.68 4.10 -6.92
N ALA A 106 17.78 3.15 -6.67
CA ALA A 106 18.04 1.97 -5.85
C ALA A 106 18.84 0.89 -6.60
N GLU A 107 19.09 1.05 -7.91
CA GLU A 107 19.78 0.07 -8.77
C GLU A 107 19.10 -1.30 -8.85
N LEU A 108 17.77 -1.33 -8.61
CA LEU A 108 16.97 -2.54 -8.58
C LEU A 108 16.04 -2.69 -9.79
N ASP A 109 16.00 -1.69 -10.67
CA ASP A 109 15.14 -1.64 -11.86
C ASP A 109 15.37 -2.79 -12.84
N GLN A 110 16.57 -3.36 -12.87
CA GLN A 110 16.92 -4.51 -13.71
C GLN A 110 16.58 -5.87 -13.08
N TYR A 111 16.24 -5.90 -11.79
CA TYR A 111 16.00 -7.14 -11.04
C TYR A 111 14.51 -7.36 -10.72
N VAL A 112 13.72 -6.29 -10.66
CA VAL A 112 12.28 -6.38 -10.49
C VAL A 112 11.59 -6.83 -11.80
N PRO A 113 10.50 -7.62 -11.73
CA PRO A 113 9.81 -8.11 -12.92
C PRO A 113 9.07 -7.00 -13.70
N TYR A 114 8.80 -5.87 -13.04
CA TYR A 114 8.15 -4.69 -13.59
C TYR A 114 8.35 -3.51 -12.62
N LEU A 115 8.05 -2.29 -13.08
CA LEU A 115 8.14 -1.09 -12.27
C LEU A 115 6.76 -0.67 -11.74
N THR A 116 6.69 -0.29 -10.46
CA THR A 116 5.44 0.05 -9.75
C THR A 116 4.68 1.20 -10.43
N GLU A 117 5.33 2.35 -10.66
CA GLU A 117 4.73 3.52 -11.34
C GLU A 117 4.19 3.14 -12.73
N THR A 118 4.97 2.41 -13.52
CA THR A 118 4.55 1.94 -14.85
C THR A 118 3.27 1.08 -14.80
N GLU A 119 3.21 0.11 -13.89
CA GLU A 119 2.05 -0.80 -13.82
C GLU A 119 0.80 -0.12 -13.23
N LEU A 120 0.94 0.89 -12.37
CA LEU A 120 -0.16 1.73 -11.90
C LEU A 120 -0.77 2.54 -13.06
N VAL A 121 0.07 3.22 -13.86
CA VAL A 121 -0.37 4.00 -15.03
C VAL A 121 -1.05 3.11 -16.07
N LYS A 122 -0.48 1.93 -16.35
CA LYS A 122 -1.05 0.94 -17.29
C LYS A 122 -2.46 0.50 -16.93
N ARG A 123 -2.83 0.56 -15.64
CA ARG A 123 -4.17 0.25 -15.11
C ARG A 123 -5.11 1.45 -15.03
N GLY A 124 -4.70 2.57 -15.61
CA GLY A 124 -5.50 3.79 -15.71
C GLY A 124 -5.49 4.64 -14.45
N ALA A 125 -4.54 4.42 -13.52
CA ALA A 125 -4.39 5.29 -12.36
C ALA A 125 -3.73 6.62 -12.76
N LEU A 126 -4.15 7.71 -12.12
CA LEU A 126 -3.60 9.06 -12.31
C LEU A 126 -2.39 9.25 -11.39
N TYR A 127 -1.26 8.64 -11.76
CA TYR A 127 -0.07 8.59 -10.93
C TYR A 127 0.47 10.00 -10.60
N GLN A 128 0.76 10.23 -9.32
CA GLN A 128 1.38 11.43 -8.78
C GLN A 128 2.67 11.06 -8.04
N LYS A 129 3.64 11.97 -8.00
CA LYS A 129 4.87 11.81 -7.22
C LYS A 129 5.38 13.15 -6.70
N ALA A 130 6.18 13.10 -5.65
CA ALA A 130 6.95 14.21 -5.14
C ALA A 130 7.86 14.80 -6.22
N ALA A 131 8.18 16.08 -6.09
CA ALA A 131 9.10 16.77 -6.98
C ALA A 131 10.55 16.25 -6.88
N ALA A 132 10.92 15.68 -5.72
CA ALA A 132 12.23 15.09 -5.48
C ALA A 132 12.08 13.63 -5.02
N PRO A 133 12.91 12.70 -5.53
CA PRO A 133 12.99 11.33 -5.01
C PRO A 133 13.19 11.30 -3.50
N TRP A 134 12.65 10.29 -2.83
CA TRP A 134 12.76 10.07 -1.38
C TRP A 134 12.04 11.10 -0.49
N ALA A 135 11.48 12.17 -1.07
CA ALA A 135 10.65 13.09 -0.30
C ALA A 135 9.34 12.40 0.13
N PRO A 136 8.85 12.67 1.34
CA PRO A 136 7.57 12.13 1.80
C PRO A 136 6.43 12.68 0.94
N PHE A 137 5.61 11.78 0.42
CA PHE A 137 4.46 12.12 -0.41
C PHE A 137 3.37 11.08 -0.29
N ALA A 138 2.15 11.52 -0.02
CA ALA A 138 0.96 10.69 0.03
C ALA A 138 -0.22 11.43 -0.60
N VAL A 139 -1.11 10.67 -1.23
CA VAL A 139 -2.34 11.19 -1.84
C VAL A 139 -3.53 10.34 -1.43
N GLU A 140 -4.67 10.99 -1.23
CA GLU A 140 -5.96 10.35 -1.03
C GLU A 140 -6.89 10.68 -2.19
N ASP A 141 -7.55 9.66 -2.74
CA ASP A 141 -8.65 9.83 -3.69
C ASP A 141 -9.74 8.77 -3.43
N GLN A 142 -10.93 9.23 -3.04
CA GLN A 142 -12.11 8.37 -2.84
C GLN A 142 -11.81 7.15 -1.95
N ARG A 143 -11.25 7.36 -0.76
CA ARG A 143 -10.86 6.31 0.22
C ARG A 143 -9.72 5.37 -0.20
N VAL A 144 -9.03 5.67 -1.30
CA VAL A 144 -7.74 5.05 -1.65
C VAL A 144 -6.63 6.00 -1.21
N ILE A 145 -5.79 5.57 -0.26
CA ILE A 145 -4.69 6.38 0.28
C ILE A 145 -3.36 5.72 -0.07
N THR A 146 -2.49 6.40 -0.80
CA THR A 146 -1.22 5.81 -1.23
C THR A 146 -0.05 6.71 -0.87
N GLY A 147 1.06 6.10 -0.48
CA GLY A 147 2.32 6.77 -0.15
C GLY A 147 3.47 6.32 -1.05
N GLN A 148 4.31 7.26 -1.47
CA GLN A 148 5.33 7.02 -2.49
C GLN A 148 6.47 6.11 -2.04
N ASN A 149 7.06 6.33 -0.86
CA ASN A 149 8.31 5.69 -0.44
C ASN A 149 8.30 5.46 1.09
N PRO A 150 9.36 4.90 1.70
CA PRO A 150 9.36 4.64 3.15
C PRO A 150 9.10 5.87 4.02
N ALA A 151 9.52 7.07 3.59
CA ALA A 151 9.25 8.32 4.32
C ALA A 151 7.77 8.73 4.29
N SER A 152 6.97 8.13 3.41
CA SER A 152 5.54 8.39 3.28
C SER A 152 4.66 7.59 4.25
N GLY A 153 5.23 6.70 5.08
CA GLY A 153 4.45 5.89 6.04
C GLY A 153 3.63 6.73 7.01
N GLY A 154 4.26 7.74 7.64
CA GLY A 154 3.59 8.71 8.52
C GLY A 154 2.48 9.50 7.81
N PRO A 155 2.77 10.16 6.67
CA PRO A 155 1.75 10.86 5.88
C PRO A 155 0.53 10.01 5.48
N VAL A 156 0.71 8.72 5.15
CA VAL A 156 -0.42 7.80 4.88
C VAL A 156 -1.25 7.59 6.14
N ALA A 157 -0.61 7.39 7.30
CA ALA A 157 -1.29 7.22 8.58
C ALA A 157 -2.08 8.49 8.97
N ASP A 158 -1.49 9.68 8.79
CA ASP A 158 -2.15 10.95 9.09
C ASP A 158 -3.43 11.14 8.26
N LEU A 159 -3.37 10.85 6.96
CA LEU A 159 -4.56 10.90 6.08
C LEU A 159 -5.65 9.93 6.54
N LEU A 160 -5.30 8.70 6.90
CA LEU A 160 -6.27 7.72 7.37
C LEU A 160 -6.90 8.14 8.72
N LEU A 161 -6.07 8.55 9.68
CA LEU A 161 -6.52 8.94 11.02
C LEU A 161 -7.43 10.17 11.02
N ALA A 162 -7.27 11.07 10.04
CA ALA A 162 -8.17 12.22 9.86
C ALA A 162 -9.64 11.82 9.60
N HIS A 163 -9.89 10.58 9.18
CA HIS A 163 -11.23 10.04 8.96
C HIS A 163 -11.74 9.12 10.07
N LEU A 164 -10.83 8.53 10.86
CA LEU A 164 -11.19 7.59 11.92
C LEU A 164 -11.46 8.26 13.28
N ASN A 165 -10.93 9.46 13.49
CA ASN A 165 -11.08 10.22 14.75
C ASN A 165 -12.35 11.11 14.77
N LYS A 166 -13.46 10.66 14.17
CA LYS A 166 -14.72 11.41 14.10
C LYS A 166 -15.84 10.76 14.91
#